data_AF-A0AA35LPY7-F1
#
_entry.id   AF-A0AA35LPY7-F1
#
_cell.length_a   1.000
_cell.length_b   1.000
_cell.length_c   1.000
_cell.angle_alpha   90.00
_cell.angle_beta   90.00
_cell.angle_gamma   90.00
#
_symmetry.space_group_name_H-M   'P 1'
#
loop_
_entity.id
_entity.type
_entity.pdbx_description
1 polymer ?
#
loop_
_entity_poly.entity_id
_entity_poly.type
_entity_poly.pdbx_seq_one_letter_code
_entity_poly.pdbx_strand_id
1 'polypeptide(L)'
;MNDYFSFKDEMIRGALNENMVYVIWYHESAFSFDKAVLELFRMICQCIQEYNAAAEVLQVKCGNNTRLRASVYGFVQSGRAMIMGWYKWQIESSRYELQSYVKDDGSMDIVF
;
A
#
# COMPACT_ATOMS: atom_id res chain seq x y z
N MET A 1 0.64 1.03 3.25
CA MET A 1 0.12 2.13 2.41
C MET A 1 -0.19 3.36 3.24
N ASN A 2 -0.96 3.28 4.33
CA ASN A 2 -1.27 4.47 5.12
C ASN A 2 -0.02 5.14 5.68
N ASP A 3 0.82 4.40 6.41
CA ASP A 3 2.08 4.86 6.99
C ASP A 3 3.03 5.54 6.00
N TYR A 4 3.01 5.08 4.74
CA TYR A 4 3.83 5.66 3.67
C TYR A 4 3.40 7.10 3.34
N PHE A 5 2.10 7.35 3.29
CA PHE A 5 1.52 8.64 2.94
C PHE A 5 1.30 9.55 4.16
N SER A 6 1.06 8.97 5.34
CA SER A 6 0.82 9.70 6.58
C SER A 6 2.11 10.11 7.30
N PHE A 7 3.28 9.64 6.87
CA PHE A 7 4.54 9.84 7.56
C PHE A 7 4.79 11.31 7.98
N LYS A 8 4.65 12.26 7.04
CA LYS A 8 4.86 13.69 7.30
C LYS A 8 3.91 14.24 8.37
N ASP A 9 2.63 13.86 8.31
CA ASP A 9 1.62 14.27 9.29
C ASP A 9 1.93 13.67 10.68
N GLU A 10 2.36 12.40 10.72
CA GLU A 10 2.73 11.71 11.96
C GLU A 10 4.05 12.23 12.58
N MET A 11 5.00 12.69 11.75
CA MET A 11 6.18 13.42 12.23
C MET A 11 5.77 14.70 12.97
N ILE A 12 4.89 15.50 12.36
CA ILE A 12 4.43 16.77 12.93
C ILE A 12 3.67 16.54 14.25
N ARG A 13 2.88 15.46 14.33
CA ARG A 13 2.08 15.10 15.52
C ARG A 13 2.86 14.37 16.60
N GLY A 14 4.12 13.98 16.36
CA GLY A 14 4.92 13.20 17.30
C GLY A 14 4.44 11.74 17.47
N ALA A 15 3.79 11.18 16.45
CA ALA A 15 3.18 9.84 16.48
C ALA A 15 4.01 8.77 15.73
N LEU A 16 5.31 9.02 15.49
CA LEU A 16 6.14 8.19 14.62
C LEU A 16 6.38 6.76 15.11
N ASN A 17 6.24 6.49 16.40
CA ASN A 17 6.50 5.16 16.96
C ASN A 17 5.54 4.08 16.43
N GLU A 18 4.42 4.48 15.83
CA GLU A 18 3.44 3.58 15.21
C GLU A 18 3.60 3.51 13.68
N ASN A 19 4.53 4.26 13.09
CA ASN A 19 4.73 4.32 11.65
C ASN A 19 5.81 3.34 11.17
N MET A 20 5.47 2.50 10.19
CA MET A 20 6.40 1.51 9.65
C MET A 20 7.68 2.10 9.02
N VAL A 21 7.63 3.29 8.39
CA VAL A 21 8.84 3.96 7.86
C VAL A 21 9.81 4.28 9.00
N TYR A 22 9.30 4.78 10.11
CA TYR A 22 10.11 5.09 11.28
C TYR A 22 10.70 3.82 11.90
N VAL A 23 9.88 2.77 12.04
CA VAL A 23 10.34 1.46 12.54
C VAL A 23 11.48 0.91 11.68
N ILE A 24 11.33 0.89 10.35
CA ILE A 24 12.38 0.43 9.44
C ILE A 24 13.64 1.28 9.59
N TRP A 25 13.51 2.61 9.57
CA TRP A 25 14.64 3.52 9.69
C TRP A 25 15.38 3.39 11.03
N TYR A 26 14.65 3.23 12.13
CA TYR A 26 15.21 3.18 13.48
C TYR A 26 15.88 1.83 13.80
N HIS A 27 15.32 0.72 13.30
CA HIS A 27 15.84 -0.61 13.58
C HIS A 27 16.93 -1.07 12.60
N GLU A 28 16.95 -0.53 11.38
CA GLU A 28 18.01 -0.81 10.40
C GLU A 28 19.06 0.31 10.46
N SER A 29 20.05 0.15 11.36
CA SER A 29 21.09 1.17 11.63
C SER A 29 21.92 1.62 10.40
N ALA A 30 21.82 0.90 9.28
CA ALA A 30 22.48 1.21 8.02
C ALA A 30 21.57 1.92 6.98
N PHE A 31 20.29 2.13 7.29
CA PHE A 31 19.34 2.74 6.36
C PHE A 31 19.35 4.27 6.49
N SER A 32 19.49 4.95 5.36
CA SER A 32 19.06 6.33 5.26
C SER A 32 17.54 6.37 5.28
N PHE A 33 16.97 7.53 5.62
CA PHE A 33 15.53 7.73 5.59
C PHE A 33 14.91 7.37 4.22
N ASP A 34 15.51 7.83 3.13
CA ASP A 34 15.06 7.49 1.76
C ASP A 34 15.04 5.99 1.49
N LYS A 35 16.04 5.25 2.01
CA LYS A 35 16.08 3.79 1.89
C LYS A 35 14.95 3.13 2.68
N ALA A 36 14.58 3.65 3.84
CA ALA A 36 13.44 3.15 4.61
C ALA A 36 12.10 3.38 3.88
N VAL A 37 11.93 4.55 3.26
CA VAL A 37 10.75 4.87 2.43
C VAL A 37 10.66 3.92 1.21
N LEU A 38 11.78 3.74 0.50
CA LEU A 38 11.84 2.82 -0.65
C LEU A 38 11.60 1.37 -0.24
N GLU A 39 12.10 0.96 0.92
CA GLU A 39 11.88 -0.39 1.43
C GLU A 39 10.41 -0.63 1.80
N LEU A 40 9.75 0.33 2.45
CA LEU A 40 8.32 0.23 2.70
C LEU A 40 7.52 0.14 1.39
N PHE A 41 7.90 0.92 0.37
CA PHE A 41 7.27 0.83 -0.95
C PHE A 41 7.48 -0.54 -1.59
N ARG A 42 8.70 -1.09 -1.50
CA ARG A 42 9.03 -2.45 -1.97
C ARG A 42 8.15 -3.50 -1.28
N MET A 43 7.99 -3.40 0.04
CA MET A 43 7.12 -4.29 0.82
C MET A 43 5.65 -4.18 0.38
N ILE A 44 5.15 -2.97 0.11
CA ILE A 44 3.79 -2.77 -0.42
C ILE A 44 3.62 -3.47 -1.78
N CYS A 45 4.57 -3.30 -2.70
CA CYS A 45 4.56 -3.97 -3.99
C CYS A 45 4.58 -5.51 -3.84
N GLN A 46 5.41 -6.02 -2.93
CA GLN A 46 5.49 -7.45 -2.63
C GLN A 46 4.16 -7.99 -2.09
N CYS A 47 3.52 -7.29 -1.14
CA CYS A 47 2.20 -7.68 -0.62
C CYS A 47 1.13 -7.75 -1.72
N ILE A 48 1.16 -6.84 -2.71
CA ILE A 48 0.25 -6.87 -3.86
C ILE A 48 0.50 -8.10 -4.74
N GLN A 49 1.77 -8.44 -4.99
CA GLN A 49 2.14 -9.63 -5.75
C GLN A 49 1.71 -10.92 -5.03
N GLU A 50 1.97 -11.01 -3.73
CA GLU A 50 1.58 -12.16 -2.90
C GLU A 50 0.06 -12.31 -2.82
N TYR A 51 -0.68 -11.21 -2.71
CA TYR A 51 -2.15 -11.23 -2.77
C TYR A 51 -2.65 -11.81 -4.10
N ASN A 52 -2.07 -11.41 -5.23
CA ASN A 52 -2.44 -11.92 -6.54
C ASN A 52 -2.10 -13.42 -6.70
N ALA A 53 -0.93 -13.84 -6.24
CA ALA A 53 -0.54 -15.25 -6.24
C ALA A 53 -1.48 -16.10 -5.37
N ALA A 54 -1.83 -15.62 -4.17
CA ALA A 54 -2.78 -16.28 -3.29
C ALA A 54 -4.18 -16.39 -3.92
N ALA A 55 -4.61 -15.35 -4.63
CA ALA A 55 -5.88 -15.35 -5.35
C ALA A 55 -5.93 -16.43 -6.45
N GLU A 56 -4.83 -16.62 -7.20
CA GLU A 56 -4.74 -17.67 -8.21
C GLU A 56 -4.82 -19.07 -7.59
N VAL A 57 -4.09 -19.29 -6.49
CA VAL A 57 -4.16 -20.56 -5.74
C VAL A 57 -5.58 -20.83 -5.24
N LEU A 58 -6.26 -19.82 -4.70
CA LEU A 58 -7.65 -19.95 -4.25
C LEU A 58 -8.60 -20.32 -5.39
N GLN A 59 -8.44 -19.72 -6.58
CA GLN A 59 -9.25 -20.07 -7.75
C GLN A 59 -9.06 -21.52 -8.17
N VAL A 60 -7.81 -22.01 -8.19
CA VAL A 60 -7.50 -23.42 -8.51
C VAL A 60 -8.12 -24.36 -7.49
N LYS A 61 -8.03 -24.02 -6.19
CA LYS A 61 -8.58 -24.83 -5.09
C LYS A 61 -10.10 -24.95 -5.10
N CYS A 62 -10.82 -24.06 -5.78
CA CYS A 62 -12.27 -24.16 -5.95
C CYS A 62 -12.70 -25.38 -6.80
N GLY A 63 -11.78 -26.00 -7.55
CA GLY A 63 -12.09 -27.14 -8.41
C GLY A 63 -13.23 -26.83 -9.37
N ASN A 64 -14.14 -27.78 -9.61
CA ASN A 64 -15.28 -27.62 -10.53
C ASN A 64 -16.53 -26.99 -9.89
N ASN A 65 -16.46 -26.52 -8.64
CA ASN A 65 -17.61 -25.89 -7.98
C ASN A 65 -17.79 -24.45 -8.51
N THR A 66 -18.66 -24.29 -9.51
CA THR A 66 -18.91 -23.02 -10.20
C THR A 66 -19.40 -21.92 -9.25
N ARG A 67 -20.28 -22.27 -8.30
CA ARG A 67 -20.79 -21.32 -7.30
C ARG A 67 -19.68 -20.84 -6.37
N LEU A 68 -18.88 -21.75 -5.83
CA LEU A 68 -17.76 -21.39 -4.96
C LEU A 68 -16.73 -20.53 -5.71
N ARG A 69 -16.40 -20.91 -6.95
CA ARG A 69 -15.48 -20.16 -7.80
C ARG A 69 -15.95 -18.72 -8.03
N ALA A 70 -17.24 -18.53 -8.32
CA ALA A 70 -17.82 -17.21 -8.50
C ALA A 70 -17.76 -16.37 -7.20
N SER A 71 -18.08 -16.96 -6.05
CA SER A 71 -17.97 -16.28 -4.75
C SER A 71 -16.53 -15.88 -4.41
N VAL A 72 -15.57 -16.78 -4.62
CA VAL A 72 -14.15 -16.50 -4.38
C VAL A 72 -13.63 -15.44 -5.36
N TYR A 73 -14.07 -15.49 -6.61
CA TYR A 73 -13.74 -14.45 -7.59
C TYR A 73 -14.23 -13.08 -7.14
N GLY A 74 -15.51 -12.97 -6.73
CA GLY A 74 -16.08 -11.73 -6.21
C GLY A 74 -15.30 -11.19 -5.02
N PHE A 75 -15.00 -12.04 -4.03
CA PHE A 75 -14.21 -11.67 -2.86
C PHE A 75 -12.83 -11.13 -3.23
N VAL A 76 -12.11 -11.82 -4.13
CA VAL A 76 -10.79 -11.39 -4.62
C VAL A 76 -10.87 -10.02 -5.32
N GLN A 77 -11.86 -9.81 -6.19
CA GLN A 77 -12.03 -8.53 -6.88
C GLN A 77 -12.37 -7.40 -5.91
N SER A 78 -13.19 -7.64 -4.88
CA SER A 78 -13.45 -6.65 -3.85
C SER A 78 -12.19 -6.25 -3.09
N GLY A 79 -11.30 -7.20 -2.78
CA GLY A 79 -10.01 -6.87 -2.15
C GLY A 79 -9.09 -6.06 -3.08
N ARG A 80 -9.04 -6.38 -4.38
CA ARG A 80 -8.30 -5.55 -5.37
C ARG A 80 -8.86 -4.14 -5.47
N ALA A 81 -10.19 -4.02 -5.53
CA ALA A 81 -10.88 -2.73 -5.56
C ALA A 81 -10.59 -1.93 -4.28
N MET A 82 -10.53 -2.59 -3.11
CA MET A 82 -10.15 -1.94 -1.86
C MET A 82 -8.72 -1.42 -1.89
N ILE A 83 -7.75 -2.20 -2.36
CA ILE A 83 -6.34 -1.78 -2.47
C ILE A 83 -6.21 -0.55 -3.37
N MET A 84 -6.80 -0.60 -4.57
CA MET A 84 -6.77 0.52 -5.52
C MET A 84 -7.55 1.73 -5.00
N GLY A 85 -8.71 1.50 -4.39
CA GLY A 85 -9.53 2.54 -3.79
C GLY A 85 -8.81 3.25 -2.64
N TRP A 86 -8.07 2.51 -1.82
CA TRP A 86 -7.21 3.09 -0.79
C TRP A 86 -6.09 3.92 -1.39
N TYR A 87 -5.35 3.43 -2.38
CA TYR A 87 -4.32 4.20 -3.06
C TYR A 87 -4.87 5.53 -3.62
N LYS A 88 -5.99 5.44 -4.36
CA LYS A 88 -6.67 6.60 -4.92
C LYS A 88 -7.11 7.59 -3.84
N TRP A 89 -7.75 7.08 -2.77
CA TRP A 89 -8.21 7.92 -1.67
C TRP A 89 -7.04 8.63 -0.96
N GLN A 90 -5.90 7.97 -0.75
CA GLN A 90 -4.74 8.60 -0.10
C GLN A 90 -4.25 9.81 -0.92
N ILE A 91 -4.24 9.68 -2.25
CA ILE A 91 -3.84 10.75 -3.17
C ILE A 91 -4.85 11.89 -3.22
N GLU A 92 -6.14 11.56 -3.34
CA GLU A 92 -7.22 12.55 -3.53
C GLU A 92 -7.70 13.18 -2.22
N SER A 93 -7.40 12.56 -1.08
CA SER A 93 -7.81 13.04 0.23
C SER A 93 -7.03 14.29 0.60
N SER A 94 -7.75 15.30 1.08
CA SER A 94 -7.15 16.50 1.69
C SER A 94 -6.38 16.19 2.97
N ARG A 95 -6.53 14.99 3.54
CA ARG A 95 -5.84 14.58 4.78
C ARG A 95 -4.31 14.62 4.65
N TYR A 96 -3.78 14.30 3.47
CA TYR A 96 -2.33 14.21 3.24
C TYR A 96 -1.83 15.25 2.23
N GLU A 97 -2.73 16.05 1.64
CA GLU A 97 -2.43 17.11 0.67
C GLU A 97 -1.59 16.64 -0.55
N LEU A 98 -1.66 15.34 -0.86
CA LEU A 98 -0.82 14.69 -1.87
C LEU A 98 -1.15 15.10 -3.30
N GLN A 99 -2.36 15.58 -3.53
CA GLN A 99 -2.84 16.02 -4.85
C GLN A 99 -1.92 17.05 -5.52
N SER A 100 -1.29 17.91 -4.72
CA SER A 100 -0.36 18.93 -5.21
C SER A 100 0.95 18.36 -5.79
N TYR A 101 1.25 17.09 -5.50
CA TYR A 101 2.47 16.41 -5.93
C TYR A 101 2.22 15.43 -7.09
N VAL A 102 0.97 15.24 -7.52
CA VAL A 102 0.60 14.35 -8.62
C VAL A 102 0.79 15.06 -9.96
N LYS A 103 1.50 14.41 -10.88
CA LYS A 103 1.66 14.86 -12.27
C LYS A 103 0.50 14.39 -13.15
N ASP A 104 0.38 15.00 -14.33
CA ASP A 104 -0.66 14.66 -15.31
C ASP A 104 -0.64 13.19 -15.77
N ASP A 105 0.52 12.51 -15.68
CA ASP A 105 0.68 11.08 -16.00
C ASP A 105 0.34 10.14 -14.83
N GLY A 106 -0.06 10.69 -13.68
CA GLY A 106 -0.39 9.94 -12.47
C GLY A 106 0.83 9.53 -11.62
N SER A 107 2.05 9.91 -12.00
CA SER A 107 3.23 9.81 -11.14
C SER A 107 3.22 10.89 -10.05
N MET A 108 4.03 10.72 -9.00
CA MET A 108 4.13 11.69 -7.90
C MET A 108 5.56 12.20 -7.75
N ASP A 109 5.74 13.52 -7.69
CA ASP A 109 6.99 14.17 -7.24
C ASP A 109 6.94 14.36 -5.73
N ILE A 110 7.34 13.33 -4.98
CA ILE A 110 7.46 13.43 -3.53
C ILE A 110 8.83 14.02 -3.21
N VAL A 111 8.88 15.32 -2.93
CA VAL A 111 10.08 16.01 -2.44
C VAL A 111 10.00 16.04 -0.90
N PHE A 112 10.88 15.28 -0.24
CA PHE A 112 11.04 15.29 1.22
C PHE A 112 12.02 16.38 1.65
#